data_AF-A0AAE2Y8U8-F1
#
_entry.id   AF-A0AAE2Y8U8-F1
#
_cell.length_a   1.000
_cell.length_b   1.000
_cell.length_c   1.000
_cell.angle_alpha   90.00
_cell.angle_beta   90.00
_cell.angle_gamma   90.00
#
_symmetry.space_group_name_H-M   'P 1'
#
loop_
_entity.id
_entity.type
_entity.pdbx_description
1 polymer ?
#
loop_
_entity_poly.entity_id
_entity_poly.type
_entity_poly.pdbx_seq_one_letter_code
_entity_poly.pdbx_strand_id
1 'polypeptide(L)'
;MKGETWNGAGLPEWTEPAESPKDVSEKIDWGEEYPLIMTTGKLTHLMTGHSQNVNELLLKIDEKPYVWIHPSTAEHLGINDGDLVKIITSRSPKNGLKMKAKLTRRIHPKTVFVPTHTGSKALNEDFRNEGVMLVTATAEDPYTKMIGYSTNACRVEKA
;
A
#
# COMPACT_ATOMS: atom_id res chain seq x y z
N MET A 1 15.82 29.08 -5.48
CA MET A 1 16.44 28.54 -4.25
C MET A 1 15.82 29.24 -3.04
N LYS A 2 14.85 28.61 -2.39
CA LYS A 2 14.36 28.97 -1.04
C LYS A 2 13.92 27.65 -0.44
N GLY A 3 14.78 27.03 0.36
CA GLY A 3 14.59 25.65 0.78
C GLY A 3 15.71 25.21 1.70
N GLU A 4 15.92 25.96 2.77
CA GLU A 4 16.72 25.49 3.89
C GLU A 4 15.83 25.55 5.13
N THR A 5 15.35 24.39 5.57
CA THR A 5 15.09 24.19 7.01
C THR A 5 16.18 23.27 7.53
N TRP A 6 17.42 23.73 7.38
CA TRP A 6 18.53 23.20 8.14
C TRP A 6 18.53 24.01 9.44
N ASN A 7 18.25 23.37 10.57
CA ASN A 7 18.19 24.01 11.89
C ASN A 7 19.54 24.62 12.36
N GLY A 8 20.60 24.54 11.54
CA GLY A 8 21.93 25.05 11.86
C GLY A 8 22.76 24.13 12.77
N ALA A 9 22.20 23.04 13.30
CA ALA A 9 22.82 22.25 14.36
C ALA A 9 23.69 21.08 13.86
N GLY A 10 23.64 20.73 12.57
CA GLY A 10 24.42 19.62 12.01
C GLY A 10 24.02 18.22 12.50
N LEU A 11 22.93 18.11 13.27
CA LEU A 11 22.41 16.86 13.80
C LEU A 11 21.02 16.58 13.22
N PRO A 12 20.67 15.30 12.95
CA PRO A 12 19.33 14.95 12.51
C PRO A 12 18.31 15.22 13.63
N GLU A 13 17.26 15.95 13.30
CA GLU A 13 16.08 16.11 14.16
C GLU A 13 14.96 15.19 13.68
N TRP A 14 14.24 14.58 14.63
CA TRP A 14 13.01 13.86 14.30
C TRP A 14 11.95 14.87 13.87
N THR A 15 11.47 14.70 12.64
CA THR A 15 10.29 15.39 12.15
C THR A 15 9.32 14.33 11.69
N GLU A 16 8.07 14.45 12.14
CA GLU A 16 7.05 13.50 11.75
C GLU A 16 6.86 13.59 10.22
N PRO A 17 6.90 12.47 9.48
CA PRO A 17 6.61 12.49 8.06
C PRO A 17 5.24 13.12 7.81
N ALA A 18 5.12 13.87 6.71
CA ALA A 18 3.86 14.50 6.32
C ALA A 18 2.70 13.49 6.17
N GLU A 19 3.04 12.21 5.96
CA GLU A 19 2.13 11.10 5.71
C GLU A 19 2.03 10.12 6.89
N SER A 20 2.37 10.60 8.08
CA SER A 20 2.11 9.89 9.33
C SER A 20 0.65 9.99 9.75
N PRO A 21 0.11 8.96 10.43
CA PRO A 21 -1.03 9.16 11.30
C PRO A 21 -0.73 10.30 12.27
N LYS A 22 -1.46 11.41 12.16
CA LYS A 22 -1.35 12.49 13.13
C LYS A 22 -1.71 11.91 14.50
N ASP A 23 -0.78 12.03 15.45
CA ASP A 23 -0.75 11.42 16.78
C ASP A 23 -0.34 9.94 16.85
N VAL A 24 0.95 9.75 17.14
CA VAL A 24 1.59 8.49 17.58
C VAL A 24 1.07 8.01 18.96
N SER A 25 -0.03 8.58 19.47
CA SER A 25 -0.79 8.07 20.60
C SER A 25 -2.29 8.11 20.29
N GLU A 26 -2.84 6.90 20.09
CA GLU A 26 -4.25 6.51 20.21
C GLU A 26 -5.21 6.63 19.02
N LYS A 27 -5.02 7.48 18.02
CA LYS A 27 -5.92 7.45 16.83
C LYS A 27 -5.23 7.90 15.55
N ILE A 28 -5.29 7.06 14.53
CA ILE A 28 -4.88 7.43 13.18
C ILE A 28 -5.94 8.41 12.64
N ASP A 29 -5.68 9.72 12.69
CA ASP A 29 -6.65 10.71 12.18
C ASP A 29 -6.38 11.07 10.70
N TRP A 30 -6.72 10.12 9.81
CA TRP A 30 -6.92 10.37 8.38
C TRP A 30 -8.42 10.58 8.06
N GLY A 31 -9.23 10.89 9.09
CA GLY A 31 -10.69 10.81 9.07
C GLY A 31 -11.21 9.39 9.31
N GLU A 32 -12.46 9.26 9.77
CA GLU A 32 -13.14 7.96 9.98
C GLU A 32 -13.26 7.14 8.68
N GLU A 33 -13.08 7.77 7.53
CA GLU A 33 -13.21 7.17 6.20
C GLU A 33 -12.05 6.22 5.84
N TYR A 34 -10.82 6.46 6.34
CA TYR A 34 -9.61 5.70 5.98
C TYR A 34 -8.87 5.17 7.23
N PRO A 35 -9.43 4.16 7.93
CA PRO A 35 -8.96 3.74 9.24
C PRO A 35 -7.66 2.90 9.23
N LEU A 36 -7.17 2.49 8.05
CA LEU A 36 -6.03 1.58 7.91
C LEU A 36 -4.86 2.25 7.19
N ILE A 37 -3.64 1.78 7.48
CA ILE A 37 -2.43 2.19 6.76
C ILE A 37 -2.11 1.15 5.69
N MET A 38 -2.12 1.56 4.43
CA MET A 38 -1.57 0.76 3.34
C MET A 38 -0.07 1.00 3.27
N THR A 39 0.69 -0.08 3.42
CA THR A 39 2.11 -0.09 3.12
C THR A 39 2.38 -0.91 1.88
N THR A 40 3.40 -0.51 1.13
CA THR A 40 3.80 -1.20 -0.10
C THR A 40 5.24 -1.68 0.04
N GLY A 41 5.53 -2.81 -0.58
CA GLY A 41 6.89 -3.32 -0.60
C GLY A 41 7.07 -4.53 -1.50
N LYS A 42 8.27 -5.09 -1.43
CA LYS A 42 8.69 -6.22 -2.26
C LYS A 42 8.90 -7.45 -1.38
N LEU A 43 8.38 -8.60 -1.83
CA LEU A 43 8.69 -9.89 -1.22
C LEU A 43 9.82 -10.55 -2.00
N THR A 44 10.54 -11.46 -1.34
CA THR A 44 11.78 -12.07 -1.85
C THR A 44 11.64 -12.76 -3.21
N HIS A 45 10.48 -13.37 -3.47
CA HIS A 45 10.18 -14.10 -4.71
C HIS A 45 9.57 -13.22 -5.82
N LEU A 46 9.33 -11.93 -5.53
CA LEU A 46 8.74 -11.01 -6.48
C LEU A 46 9.82 -10.27 -7.25
N MET A 47 9.58 -10.01 -8.52
CA MET A 47 10.40 -9.13 -9.35
C MET A 47 9.66 -7.83 -9.66
N THR A 48 10.30 -6.93 -10.41
CA THR A 48 9.61 -5.74 -10.95
C THR A 48 8.42 -6.19 -11.80
N GLY A 49 7.37 -5.36 -11.86
CA GLY A 49 6.10 -5.75 -12.49
C GLY A 49 6.26 -6.31 -13.91
N HIS A 50 7.18 -5.74 -14.71
CA HIS A 50 7.49 -6.27 -16.04
C HIS A 50 8.01 -7.72 -15.98
N SER A 51 9.11 -7.98 -15.27
CA SER A 51 9.72 -9.30 -15.18
C SER A 51 8.82 -10.33 -14.51
N GLN A 52 8.04 -9.92 -13.50
CA GLN A 52 7.09 -10.78 -12.80
C GLN A 52 5.96 -11.26 -13.71
N ASN A 53 5.49 -10.41 -14.62
CA ASN A 53 4.26 -10.65 -15.38
C ASN A 53 4.49 -11.31 -16.75
N VAL A 54 5.74 -11.41 -17.20
CA VAL A 54 6.12 -12.08 -18.47
C VAL A 54 6.76 -13.46 -18.28
N ASN A 55 7.07 -13.87 -17.04
CA ASN A 55 7.70 -15.15 -16.75
C ASN A 55 6.69 -16.13 -16.14
N GLU A 56 6.41 -17.23 -16.85
CA GLU A 56 5.42 -18.24 -16.43
C GLU A 56 5.73 -18.89 -15.07
N LEU A 57 7.00 -19.08 -14.71
CA LEU A 57 7.37 -19.66 -13.42
C LEU A 57 7.01 -18.70 -12.28
N LEU A 58 7.26 -17.41 -12.47
CA LEU A 58 6.89 -16.37 -11.51
C LEU A 58 5.37 -16.19 -11.40
N LEU A 59 4.65 -16.34 -12.52
CA LEU A 59 3.19 -16.37 -12.54
C LEU A 59 2.62 -17.55 -11.74
N LYS A 60 3.25 -18.73 -11.80
CA LYS A 60 2.80 -19.91 -11.03
C LYS A 60 3.03 -19.78 -9.53
N ILE A 61 4.10 -19.09 -9.12
CA ILE A 61 4.41 -18.86 -7.69
C ILE A 61 3.39 -17.91 -7.06
N ASP A 62 2.95 -16.90 -7.81
CA ASP A 62 2.02 -15.90 -7.35
C ASP A 62 1.00 -15.64 -8.44
N GLU A 63 -0.06 -16.45 -8.54
CA GLU A 63 -1.01 -16.41 -9.67
C GLU A 63 -1.86 -15.13 -9.69
N LYS A 64 -2.28 -14.64 -8.53
CA LYS A 64 -3.20 -13.50 -8.42
C LYS A 64 -2.70 -12.49 -7.39
N PRO A 65 -2.84 -11.18 -7.67
CA PRO A 65 -2.45 -10.15 -6.72
C PRO A 65 -3.21 -10.34 -5.40
N TYR A 66 -2.48 -10.28 -4.29
CA TYR A 66 -3.03 -10.39 -2.96
C TYR A 66 -2.65 -9.21 -2.08
N VAL A 67 -3.49 -8.94 -1.08
CA VAL A 67 -3.20 -8.02 0.02
C VAL A 67 -3.10 -8.79 1.32
N TRP A 68 -2.09 -8.48 2.11
CA TRP A 68 -1.98 -9.05 3.46
C TRP A 68 -2.84 -8.26 4.42
N ILE A 69 -3.72 -8.97 5.12
CA ILE A 69 -4.62 -8.42 6.13
C ILE A 69 -4.42 -9.21 7.42
N HIS A 70 -4.37 -8.53 8.56
CA HIS A 70 -4.31 -9.20 9.84
C HIS A 70 -5.66 -9.90 10.13
N PRO A 71 -5.68 -11.14 10.69
CA PRO A 71 -6.91 -11.87 10.94
C PRO A 71 -7.95 -11.11 11.78
N SER A 72 -7.53 -10.38 12.81
CA SER A 72 -8.47 -9.58 13.63
C SER A 72 -9.11 -8.43 12.84
N THR A 73 -8.36 -7.82 11.93
CA THR A 73 -8.86 -6.75 11.07
C THR A 73 -9.81 -7.31 10.02
N ALA A 74 -9.48 -8.47 9.47
CA ALA A 74 -10.35 -9.17 8.55
C ALA A 74 -11.68 -9.59 9.20
N GLU A 75 -11.65 -10.07 10.45
CA GLU A 75 -12.83 -10.39 11.24
C GLU A 75 -13.74 -9.17 11.43
N HIS A 76 -13.18 -8.02 11.84
CA HIS A 76 -13.93 -6.77 11.96
C HIS A 76 -14.54 -6.29 10.63
N LEU A 77 -13.92 -6.64 9.50
CA LEU A 77 -14.37 -6.25 8.16
C LEU A 77 -15.23 -7.34 7.47
N GLY A 78 -15.45 -8.51 8.08
CA GLY A 78 -16.18 -9.61 7.46
C GLY A 78 -15.48 -10.23 6.23
N ILE A 79 -14.15 -10.18 6.20
CA ILE A 79 -13.28 -10.68 5.12
C ILE A 79 -12.71 -12.03 5.50
N ASN A 80 -12.87 -13.03 4.63
CA ASN A 80 -12.22 -14.34 4.76
C ASN A 80 -10.95 -14.42 3.91
N ASP A 81 -10.12 -15.41 4.20
CA ASP A 81 -8.96 -15.70 3.35
C ASP A 81 -9.40 -16.07 1.93
N GLY A 82 -8.76 -15.45 0.94
CA GLY A 82 -9.06 -15.63 -0.48
C GLY A 82 -10.20 -14.76 -1.03
N ASP A 83 -10.95 -14.05 -0.18
CA ASP A 83 -12.01 -13.13 -0.61
C ASP A 83 -11.46 -12.04 -1.52
N LEU A 84 -12.25 -11.62 -2.51
CA LEU A 84 -11.90 -10.46 -3.32
C LEU A 84 -12.19 -9.19 -2.50
N VAL A 85 -11.22 -8.31 -2.42
CA VAL A 85 -11.31 -7.04 -1.69
C VAL A 85 -10.90 -5.89 -2.58
N LYS A 86 -11.45 -4.71 -2.32
CA LYS A 86 -11.12 -3.45 -2.95
C LYS A 86 -10.44 -2.54 -1.94
N ILE A 87 -9.24 -2.07 -2.29
CA ILE A 87 -8.46 -1.14 -1.46
C ILE A 87 -8.61 0.26 -2.05
N ILE A 88 -9.11 1.19 -1.25
CA ILE A 88 -9.30 2.60 -1.64
C ILE A 88 -8.40 3.44 -0.73
N THR A 89 -7.63 4.35 -1.33
CA THR A 89 -6.73 5.25 -0.59
C THR A 89 -7.28 6.67 -0.58
N SER A 90 -6.90 7.45 0.42
CA SER A 90 -7.24 8.88 0.50
C SER A 90 -6.74 9.68 -0.73
N ARG A 91 -5.70 9.20 -1.39
CA ARG A 91 -5.12 9.80 -2.61
C ARG A 91 -5.94 9.54 -3.86
N SER A 92 -6.70 8.47 -3.89
CA SER A 92 -7.40 8.01 -5.08
C SER A 92 -8.80 7.52 -4.71
N PRO A 93 -9.69 8.38 -4.19
CA PRO A 93 -11.00 7.96 -3.66
C PRO A 93 -11.94 7.39 -4.74
N LYS A 94 -11.69 7.72 -6.02
CA LYS A 94 -12.48 7.24 -7.17
C LYS A 94 -11.96 5.92 -7.75
N ASN A 95 -10.71 5.57 -7.45
CA ASN A 95 -10.08 4.36 -7.95
C ASN A 95 -9.84 3.40 -6.78
N GLY A 96 -9.73 2.11 -7.04
CA GLY A 96 -9.33 1.18 -6.00
C GLY A 96 -8.70 -0.05 -6.62
N LEU A 97 -7.82 -0.69 -5.85
CA LEU A 97 -7.15 -1.91 -6.27
C LEU A 97 -7.99 -3.12 -5.89
N LYS A 98 -8.29 -3.98 -6.85
CA LYS A 98 -8.92 -5.28 -6.57
C LYS A 98 -7.87 -6.37 -6.36
N MET A 99 -7.89 -7.01 -5.21
CA MET A 99 -6.92 -8.04 -4.82
C MET A 99 -7.57 -9.13 -3.99
N LYS A 100 -6.97 -10.32 -3.94
CA LYS A 100 -7.39 -11.35 -2.99
C LYS A 100 -6.88 -11.05 -1.60
N ALA A 101 -7.71 -11.21 -0.58
CA ALA A 101 -7.29 -11.16 0.80
C ALA A 101 -6.39 -12.38 1.11
N LYS A 102 -5.27 -12.14 1.77
CA LYS A 102 -4.39 -13.16 2.32
C LYS A 102 -4.20 -12.88 3.80
N LEU A 103 -4.85 -13.67 4.65
CA LEU A 103 -4.84 -13.44 6.08
C LEU A 103 -3.51 -13.88 6.69
N THR A 104 -2.86 -12.98 7.41
CA THR A 104 -1.56 -13.29 8.03
C THR A 104 -1.28 -12.45 9.26
N ARG A 105 -0.67 -13.07 10.27
CA ARG A 105 -0.20 -12.39 11.50
C ARG A 105 1.15 -11.69 11.32
N ARG A 106 1.72 -11.71 10.09
CA ARG A 106 2.98 -11.02 9.75
C ARG A 106 2.82 -9.50 9.64
N ILE A 107 1.59 -9.00 9.68
CA ILE A 107 1.29 -7.57 9.57
C ILE A 107 0.52 -7.07 10.79
N HIS A 108 0.74 -5.80 11.13
CA HIS A 108 0.06 -5.17 12.24
C HIS A 108 -1.46 -4.99 11.96
N PRO A 109 -2.36 -5.13 12.95
CA PRO A 109 -3.81 -4.99 12.75
C PRO A 109 -4.28 -3.67 12.13
N LYS A 110 -3.52 -2.58 12.32
CA LYS A 110 -3.85 -1.27 11.74
C LYS A 110 -3.28 -1.06 10.34
N THR A 111 -2.69 -2.09 9.74
CA THR A 111 -1.91 -1.98 8.51
C THR A 111 -2.28 -3.09 7.52
N VAL A 112 -2.28 -2.76 6.23
CA VAL A 112 -2.41 -3.71 5.12
C VAL A 112 -1.18 -3.60 4.23
N PHE A 113 -0.69 -4.74 3.71
CA PHE A 113 0.51 -4.76 2.86
C PHE A 113 0.13 -5.16 1.45
N VAL A 114 0.52 -4.31 0.50
CA VAL A 114 0.28 -4.47 -0.92
C VAL A 114 1.62 -4.66 -1.64
N PRO A 115 1.87 -5.82 -2.26
CA PRO A 115 3.07 -6.04 -3.07
C PRO A 115 3.16 -5.10 -4.28
N THR A 116 4.33 -4.52 -4.54
CA THR A 116 4.53 -3.46 -5.57
C THR A 116 4.52 -3.93 -7.03
N HIS A 117 4.42 -5.22 -7.30
CA HIS A 117 4.60 -5.79 -8.65
C HIS A 117 3.31 -5.81 -9.50
N THR A 118 2.17 -5.33 -8.96
CA THR A 118 0.91 -5.29 -9.72
C THR A 118 0.92 -4.16 -10.75
N GLY A 119 0.16 -4.29 -11.85
CA GLY A 119 -0.06 -3.20 -12.81
C GLY A 119 0.60 -3.32 -14.17
N SER A 120 1.40 -4.36 -14.44
CA SER A 120 1.89 -4.61 -15.80
C SER A 120 0.98 -5.63 -16.49
N LYS A 121 0.63 -5.41 -17.77
CA LYS A 121 -0.17 -6.34 -18.57
C LYS A 121 0.43 -7.74 -18.48
N ALA A 122 -0.20 -8.59 -17.68
CA ALA A 122 0.19 -9.98 -17.58
C ALA A 122 -0.41 -10.74 -18.74
N LEU A 123 0.15 -11.92 -19.03
CA LEU A 123 -0.39 -12.84 -20.04
C LEU A 123 -1.88 -13.20 -19.79
N ASN A 124 -2.37 -13.03 -18.56
CA ASN A 124 -3.76 -13.25 -18.16
C ASN A 124 -4.39 -11.93 -17.68
N GLU A 125 -5.43 -11.46 -18.38
CA GLU A 125 -5.85 -10.05 -18.42
C GLU A 125 -6.73 -9.56 -17.25
N ASP A 126 -7.23 -10.44 -16.38
CA ASP A 126 -8.39 -10.08 -15.54
C ASP A 126 -8.12 -9.25 -14.27
N PHE A 127 -6.91 -9.31 -13.68
CA PHE A 127 -6.65 -8.69 -12.34
C PHE A 127 -5.33 -7.93 -12.19
N ARG A 128 -4.41 -8.01 -13.16
CA ARG A 128 -3.05 -7.44 -13.02
C ARG A 128 -2.85 -6.10 -13.70
N ASN A 129 -3.87 -5.55 -14.33
CA ASN A 129 -3.77 -4.27 -15.04
C ASN A 129 -3.87 -3.04 -14.12
N GLU A 130 -4.23 -3.23 -12.84
CA GLU A 130 -4.27 -2.17 -11.84
C GLU A 130 -2.94 -2.10 -11.07
N GLY A 131 -2.15 -1.07 -11.37
CA GLY A 131 -0.87 -0.85 -10.69
C GLY A 131 -1.03 -0.19 -9.34
N VAL A 132 -0.27 -0.65 -8.35
CA VAL A 132 -0.22 -0.02 -7.00
C VAL A 132 0.01 1.48 -7.09
N MET A 133 0.78 1.92 -8.08
CA MET A 133 1.08 3.34 -8.32
C MET A 133 -0.18 4.20 -8.55
N LEU A 134 -1.28 3.64 -9.07
CA LEU A 134 -2.54 4.35 -9.31
C LEU A 134 -3.22 4.85 -8.03
N VAL A 135 -2.89 4.24 -6.88
CA VAL A 135 -3.46 4.58 -5.58
C VAL A 135 -2.43 5.18 -4.61
N THR A 136 -1.16 5.30 -5.00
CA THR A 136 -0.09 5.88 -4.16
C THR A 136 0.50 7.18 -4.70
N ALA A 137 0.49 7.42 -6.02
CA ALA A 137 1.32 8.46 -6.62
C ALA A 137 0.66 9.85 -6.72
N THR A 138 0.61 10.62 -5.61
CA THR A 138 0.07 12.00 -5.67
C THR A 138 0.81 13.09 -4.90
N ALA A 139 1.68 12.78 -3.92
CA ALA A 139 2.47 13.79 -3.20
C ALA A 139 3.97 13.55 -3.37
N GLU A 140 4.67 14.63 -3.71
CA GLU A 140 6.12 14.67 -3.79
C GLU A 140 6.70 15.28 -2.52
N ASP A 141 7.75 14.68 -2.00
CA ASP A 141 8.55 15.26 -0.95
C ASP A 141 9.21 16.56 -1.48
N PRO A 142 9.05 17.71 -0.80
CA PRO A 142 9.48 19.00 -1.31
C PRO A 142 11.00 19.09 -1.51
N TYR A 143 11.78 18.27 -0.80
CA TYR A 143 13.24 18.29 -0.80
C TYR A 143 13.83 17.30 -1.84
N THR A 144 13.42 16.04 -1.78
CA THR A 144 13.94 14.94 -2.60
C THR A 144 13.22 14.80 -3.93
N LYS A 145 12.01 15.39 -4.05
CA LYS A 145 11.09 15.21 -5.18
C LYS A 145 10.66 13.75 -5.39
N MET A 146 10.89 12.88 -4.41
CA MET A 146 10.40 11.51 -4.44
C MET A 146 8.94 11.46 -4.03
N ILE A 147 8.21 10.52 -4.61
CA ILE A 147 6.81 10.27 -4.27
C ILE A 147 6.74 9.31 -3.08
N GLY A 148 5.84 9.58 -2.13
CA GLY A 148 5.58 8.69 -0.99
C GLY A 148 4.88 7.39 -1.41
N TYR A 149 5.61 6.27 -1.39
CA TYR A 149 5.05 4.95 -1.75
C TYR A 149 4.70 4.08 -0.54
N SER A 150 5.39 4.28 0.58
CA SER A 150 5.43 3.31 1.68
C SER A 150 4.30 3.45 2.70
N THR A 151 3.63 4.60 2.75
CA THR A 151 2.60 4.90 3.76
C THR A 151 1.44 5.64 3.11
N ASN A 152 0.25 5.05 3.12
CA ASN A 152 -0.95 5.66 2.56
C ASN A 152 -2.15 5.35 3.44
N ALA A 153 -2.98 6.35 3.73
CA ALA A 153 -4.25 6.09 4.40
C ALA A 153 -5.19 5.34 3.45
N CYS A 154 -5.83 4.29 3.95
CA CYS A 154 -6.70 3.44 3.16
C CYS A 154 -7.89 2.90 3.95
N ARG A 155 -8.87 2.41 3.18
CA ARG A 155 -9.93 1.53 3.64
C ARG A 155 -9.98 0.31 2.75
N VAL A 156 -10.45 -0.79 3.32
CA VAL A 156 -10.62 -2.06 2.61
C VAL A 156 -12.08 -2.44 2.65
N GLU A 157 -12.63 -2.70 1.48
CA GLU A 157 -14.01 -3.13 1.27
C GLU A 157 -14.03 -4.54 0.68
N LYS A 158 -15.02 -5.34 1.04
CA LYS A 158 -15.28 -6.61 0.36
C LYS A 158 -15.91 -6.32 -1.01
N ALA A 159 -15.35 -6.92 -2.07
CA ALA A 159 -15.76 -6.70 -3.46
C ALA A 159 -16.86 -7.67 -3.92
#